data_AF-A0A137P1X8-F1
#
_entry.id   AF-A0A137P1X8-F1
#
_cell.length_a   1.000
_cell.length_b   1.000
_cell.length_c   1.000
_cell.angle_alpha   90.00
_cell.angle_beta   90.00
_cell.angle_gamma   90.00
#
_symmetry.space_group_name_H-M   'P 1'
#
loop_
_entity.id
_entity.type
_entity.pdbx_description
1 polymer ?
#
loop_
_entity_poly.entity_id
_entity_poly.type
_entity_poly.pdbx_seq_one_letter_code
_entity_poly.pdbx_strand_id
1 'polypeptide(L)'
;MGRLVSEDYDNIWPSPWVLPIFSIVMSFVCILLGYTILYTVYKHFRKNSHIDIKLAVCLTIMDMLTGLGWLIAGIANLPPLNLYSKYHNWCVSVEITGNTTMVASMNIIAVIALERCLLIVYNIKLKDWVYWLMVIACISMASINTIMVVITDSIKLMASGVFCHYDEETYYGLIAHIFMFSFSTVAIAVLFVSYVKIVLFRYKHSQIQQLQLGLDPEKVKKETKRTAIKLITILCFNLGTITPYCVVQLMGLFNQKYFSPQVAFFVVPWTCMDIIWNSCLFLCMQEDIYVKWKETIGFKSKD
;
A
#
# COMPACT_ATOMS: atom_id res chain seq x y z
N MET A 1 28.90 8.69 18.57
CA MET A 1 27.78 8.77 17.60
C MET A 1 26.50 8.35 18.34
N GLY A 2 26.03 9.18 19.27
CA GLY A 2 24.96 8.82 20.22
C GLY A 2 24.23 10.04 20.76
N ARG A 3 24.18 11.12 19.98
CA ARG A 3 23.43 12.34 20.32
C ARG A 3 22.04 12.26 19.68
N LEU A 4 21.02 12.60 20.48
CA LEU A 4 19.69 13.12 20.10
C LEU A 4 18.50 12.17 19.88
N VAL A 5 18.64 10.84 19.84
CA VAL A 5 17.44 10.00 19.60
C VAL A 5 16.43 10.00 20.77
N SER A 6 16.87 10.28 22.00
CA SER A 6 15.97 10.41 23.16
C SER A 6 15.13 11.70 23.11
N GLU A 7 15.67 12.79 22.57
CA GLU A 7 14.94 14.08 22.49
C GLU A 7 13.77 13.98 21.51
N ASP A 8 13.93 13.28 20.38
CA ASP A 8 12.86 13.08 19.42
C ASP A 8 11.70 12.24 19.99
N TYR A 9 12.01 11.27 20.86
CA TYR A 9 11.00 10.42 21.50
C TYR A 9 10.12 11.21 22.48
N ASP A 10 10.72 12.08 23.28
CA ASP A 10 9.99 12.89 24.27
C ASP A 10 9.10 13.96 23.61
N ASN A 11 9.34 14.26 22.32
CA ASN A 11 8.57 15.20 21.51
C ASN A 11 7.43 14.53 20.71
N ILE A 12 7.17 13.23 20.88
CA ILE A 12 6.08 12.54 20.18
C ILE A 12 4.72 13.09 20.64
N TRP A 13 3.90 13.52 19.68
CA TRP A 13 2.57 14.06 19.92
C TRP A 13 1.45 13.10 19.48
N PRO A 14 0.31 13.04 20.20
CA PRO A 14 0.02 13.67 21.49
C PRO A 14 0.64 12.91 22.67
N SER A 15 1.06 11.67 22.43
CA SER A 15 1.64 10.78 23.43
C SER A 15 2.36 9.65 22.72
N PRO A 16 3.48 9.15 23.27
CA PRO A 16 4.22 8.02 22.70
C PRO A 16 3.44 6.70 22.71
N TRP A 17 2.27 6.63 23.36
CA TRP A 17 1.44 5.41 23.40
C TRP A 17 0.53 5.25 22.18
N VAL A 18 0.03 6.36 21.62
CA VAL A 18 -1.14 6.32 20.73
C VAL A 18 -0.81 5.68 19.39
N LEU A 19 0.24 6.14 18.71
CA LEU A 19 0.63 5.60 17.41
C LEU A 19 1.09 4.14 17.49
N PRO A 20 1.92 3.71 18.47
CA PRO A 20 2.25 2.28 18.59
C PRO A 20 1.03 1.38 18.80
N ILE A 21 0.08 1.77 19.67
CA ILE A 21 -1.14 1.00 19.90
C ILE A 21 -1.97 0.92 18.62
N PHE A 22 -2.11 2.04 17.91
CA PHE A 22 -2.81 2.08 16.63
C PHE A 22 -2.15 1.12 15.61
N SER A 23 -0.83 1.20 15.46
CA SER A 23 -0.08 0.30 14.56
C SER A 23 -0.27 -1.16 14.92
N ILE A 24 -0.24 -1.54 16.21
CA ILE A 24 -0.48 -2.92 16.67
C ILE A 24 -1.87 -3.40 16.23
N VAL A 25 -2.91 -2.60 16.50
CA VAL A 25 -4.30 -2.97 16.17
C VAL A 25 -4.47 -3.13 14.66
N MET A 26 -4.00 -2.17 13.87
CA MET A 26 -4.15 -2.20 12.43
C MET A 26 -3.33 -3.34 11.80
N SER A 27 -2.09 -3.54 12.25
CA SER A 27 -1.27 -4.68 11.81
C SER A 27 -1.92 -6.02 12.10
N PHE A 28 -2.53 -6.19 13.28
CA PHE A 28 -3.23 -7.42 13.63
C PHE A 28 -4.43 -7.68 12.70
N VAL A 29 -5.23 -6.63 12.43
CA VAL A 29 -6.34 -6.71 11.46
C VAL A 29 -5.83 -7.06 10.05
N CYS A 30 -4.76 -6.41 9.60
CA CYS A 30 -4.15 -6.68 8.30
C CYS A 30 -3.68 -8.13 8.17
N ILE A 31 -2.96 -8.65 9.17
CA ILE A 31 -2.44 -10.03 9.14
C ILE A 31 -3.58 -11.05 9.14
N LEU A 32 -4.60 -10.85 9.97
CA LEU A 32 -5.77 -11.74 10.00
C LEU A 32 -6.53 -11.72 8.66
N LEU A 33 -6.80 -10.52 8.12
CA LEU A 33 -7.49 -10.37 6.85
C LEU A 33 -6.68 -11.00 5.71
N GLY A 34 -5.39 -10.66 5.60
CA GLY A 34 -4.50 -11.22 4.60
C GLY A 34 -4.40 -12.75 4.70
N TYR A 35 -4.26 -13.30 5.91
CA TYR A 35 -4.22 -14.75 6.12
C TYR A 35 -5.49 -15.44 5.62
N THR A 36 -6.66 -14.93 5.98
CA THR A 36 -7.95 -15.53 5.54
C THR A 36 -8.14 -15.43 4.03
N ILE A 37 -7.72 -14.33 3.41
CA ILE A 37 -7.73 -14.14 1.95
C ILE A 37 -6.80 -15.16 1.28
N LEU A 38 -5.54 -15.25 1.72
CA LEU A 38 -4.55 -16.16 1.15
C LEU A 38 -5.00 -17.62 1.29
N TYR A 39 -5.53 -18.00 2.45
CA TYR A 39 -6.10 -19.33 2.66
C TYR A 39 -7.26 -19.61 1.69
N THR A 40 -8.16 -18.65 1.50
CA THR A 40 -9.29 -18.79 0.55
C THR A 40 -8.79 -19.00 -0.88
N VAL A 41 -7.86 -18.14 -1.35
CA VAL A 41 -7.31 -18.23 -2.70
C VAL A 41 -6.57 -19.55 -2.91
N TYR A 42 -5.76 -19.97 -1.93
CA TYR A 42 -5.04 -21.24 -1.98
C TYR A 42 -5.99 -22.44 -2.03
N LYS A 43 -7.05 -22.43 -1.22
CA LYS A 43 -8.02 -23.53 -1.14
C LYS A 43 -8.91 -23.64 -2.38
N HIS A 44 -9.38 -22.52 -2.92
CA HIS A 44 -10.43 -22.51 -3.94
C HIS A 44 -9.95 -22.15 -5.35
N PHE A 45 -8.87 -21.37 -5.49
CA PHE A 45 -8.48 -20.77 -6.77
C PHE A 45 -7.09 -21.22 -7.27
N ARG A 46 -6.37 -22.09 -6.55
CA ARG A 46 -5.00 -22.53 -6.91
C ARG A 46 -4.86 -23.07 -8.35
N LYS A 47 -5.86 -23.80 -8.87
CA LYS A 47 -5.79 -24.40 -10.21
C LYS A 47 -6.16 -23.43 -11.34
N ASN A 48 -6.99 -22.43 -11.05
CA ASN A 48 -7.55 -21.49 -12.03
C ASN A 48 -7.07 -20.06 -11.77
N SER A 49 -5.84 -19.89 -11.25
CA SER A 49 -5.31 -18.58 -10.92
C SER A 49 -4.88 -17.84 -12.20
N HIS A 50 -5.70 -16.89 -12.60
CA HIS A 50 -5.33 -15.86 -13.58
C HIS A 50 -4.23 -14.94 -13.03
N ILE A 51 -3.55 -14.21 -13.91
CA ILE A 51 -2.40 -13.37 -13.53
C ILE A 51 -2.80 -12.26 -12.54
N ASP A 52 -3.99 -11.69 -12.68
CA ASP A 52 -4.56 -10.70 -11.76
C ASP A 52 -4.70 -11.25 -10.32
N ILE A 53 -5.15 -12.50 -10.17
CA ILE A 53 -5.23 -13.18 -8.87
C ILE A 53 -3.82 -13.41 -8.31
N LYS A 54 -2.86 -13.84 -9.14
CA LYS A 54 -1.46 -14.05 -8.71
C LYS A 54 -0.81 -12.75 -8.24
N LEU A 55 -1.01 -11.65 -8.96
CA LEU A 55 -0.51 -10.33 -8.59
C LEU A 55 -1.14 -9.84 -7.29
N ALA A 56 -2.45 -10.04 -7.11
CA ALA A 56 -3.13 -9.67 -5.88
C ALA A 56 -2.73 -10.52 -4.66
N VAL A 57 -2.43 -11.81 -4.87
CA VAL A 57 -1.81 -12.66 -3.83
C VAL A 57 -0.43 -12.12 -3.45
N CYS A 58 0.38 -11.74 -4.44
CA CYS A 58 1.68 -11.12 -4.18
C CYS A 58 1.53 -9.82 -3.39
N LEU A 59 0.60 -8.93 -3.77
CA LEU A 59 0.26 -7.71 -3.03
C LEU A 59 -0.13 -8.03 -1.58
N THR A 60 -1.05 -8.97 -1.38
CA THR A 60 -1.52 -9.38 -0.04
C THR A 60 -0.38 -9.92 0.83
N ILE A 61 0.57 -10.66 0.26
CA ILE A 61 1.76 -11.14 0.98
C ILE A 61 2.63 -9.96 1.40
N MET A 62 2.88 -8.99 0.50
CA MET A 62 3.67 -7.81 0.84
C MET A 62 3.01 -6.97 1.93
N ASP A 63 1.69 -6.76 1.84
CA ASP A 63 0.89 -6.08 2.86
C ASP A 63 0.95 -6.78 4.22
N MET A 64 0.91 -8.12 4.25
CA MET A 64 1.10 -8.89 5.48
C MET A 64 2.51 -8.76 6.06
N LEU A 65 3.54 -8.74 5.22
CA LEU A 65 4.92 -8.52 5.67
C LEU A 65 5.11 -7.10 6.22
N THR A 66 4.51 -6.10 5.57
CA THR A 66 4.44 -4.74 6.09
C THR A 66 3.71 -4.73 7.43
N GLY A 67 2.52 -5.31 7.52
CA GLY A 67 1.76 -5.43 8.77
C GLY A 67 2.59 -6.07 9.89
N LEU A 68 3.35 -7.13 9.61
CA LEU A 68 4.26 -7.75 10.57
C LEU A 68 5.38 -6.81 11.02
N GLY A 69 6.02 -6.10 10.10
CA GLY A 69 7.03 -5.08 10.42
C GLY A 69 6.47 -4.00 11.34
N TRP A 70 5.28 -3.49 11.03
CA TRP A 70 4.58 -2.48 11.83
C TRP A 70 4.08 -3.01 13.18
N LEU A 71 3.76 -4.31 13.29
CA LEU A 71 3.40 -4.94 14.55
C LEU A 71 4.61 -4.99 15.49
N ILE A 72 5.76 -5.45 14.97
CA ILE A 72 7.03 -5.45 15.70
C ILE A 72 7.40 -4.03 16.10
N ALA A 73 7.20 -3.06 15.20
CA ALA A 73 7.41 -1.64 15.45
C ALA A 73 6.59 -1.08 16.59
N GLY A 74 5.28 -1.33 16.58
CA GLY A 74 4.41 -0.91 17.65
C GLY A 74 4.83 -1.53 19.00
N ILE A 75 5.12 -2.83 19.05
CA ILE A 75 5.52 -3.50 20.29
C ILE A 75 6.87 -2.97 20.80
N ALA A 76 7.87 -2.86 19.92
CA ALA A 76 9.22 -2.46 20.27
C ALA A 76 9.30 -1.01 20.77
N ASN A 77 8.38 -0.15 20.32
CA ASN A 77 8.38 1.28 20.64
C ASN A 77 7.35 1.71 21.69
N LEU A 78 6.58 0.77 22.25
CA LEU A 78 5.72 1.03 23.42
C LEU A 78 6.57 1.43 24.64
N PRO A 79 6.18 2.46 25.40
CA PRO A 79 6.82 2.74 26.68
C PRO A 79 6.68 1.56 27.66
N PRO A 80 7.71 1.24 28.47
CA PRO A 80 9.00 1.92 28.60
C PRO A 80 10.12 1.37 27.69
N LEU A 81 9.79 0.48 26.72
CA LEU A 81 10.78 -0.23 25.92
C LEU A 81 11.59 0.72 25.03
N ASN A 82 10.90 1.50 24.18
CA ASN A 82 11.45 2.54 23.30
C ASN A 82 12.70 2.09 22.53
N LEU A 83 12.69 0.86 22.01
CA LEU A 83 13.89 0.21 21.48
C LEU A 83 14.50 0.97 20.30
N TYR A 84 13.69 1.67 19.50
CA TYR A 84 14.18 2.41 18.32
C TYR A 84 14.96 3.65 18.70
N SER A 85 14.57 4.28 19.82
CA SER A 85 15.34 5.39 20.38
C SER A 85 16.67 4.94 21.00
N LYS A 86 16.72 3.73 21.54
CA LYS A 86 17.87 3.21 22.29
C LYS A 86 18.88 2.47 21.40
N TYR A 87 18.42 1.83 20.33
CA TYR A 87 19.21 0.89 19.55
C TYR A 87 18.98 1.08 18.05
N HIS A 88 19.98 1.65 17.37
CA HIS A 88 19.93 1.89 15.93
C HIS A 88 19.66 0.61 15.09
N ASN A 89 20.19 -0.55 15.49
CA ASN A 89 19.95 -1.82 14.77
C ASN A 89 18.46 -2.22 14.68
N TRP A 90 17.67 -1.86 15.70
CA TRP A 90 16.23 -2.11 15.69
C TRP A 90 15.50 -1.18 14.71
N CYS A 91 15.97 0.06 14.60
CA CYS A 91 15.52 1.05 13.63
C CYS A 91 15.78 0.58 12.18
N VAL A 92 17.01 0.11 11.91
CA VAL A 92 17.40 -0.53 10.64
C VAL A 92 16.50 -1.73 10.29
N SER A 93 16.19 -2.57 11.27
CA SER A 93 15.38 -3.77 11.05
C SER A 93 13.95 -3.43 10.59
N VAL A 94 13.37 -2.34 11.10
CA VAL A 94 12.04 -1.87 10.65
C VAL A 94 12.09 -1.25 9.26
N GLU A 95 13.15 -0.54 8.92
CA GLU A 95 13.33 0.00 7.56
C GLU A 95 13.37 -1.15 6.53
N ILE A 96 14.13 -2.21 6.84
CA ILE A 96 14.24 -3.40 6.00
C ILE A 96 12.92 -4.15 5.87
N THR A 97 12.22 -4.38 6.98
CA THR A 97 11.03 -5.25 6.98
C THR A 97 9.76 -4.49 6.64
N GLY A 98 9.51 -3.35 7.29
CA GLY A 98 8.29 -2.55 7.15
C GLY A 98 8.31 -1.65 5.92
N ASN A 99 9.27 -0.72 5.84
CA ASN A 99 9.25 0.32 4.81
C ASN A 99 9.50 -0.26 3.40
N THR A 100 10.47 -1.16 3.27
CA THR A 100 10.78 -1.81 1.99
C THR A 100 9.57 -2.55 1.40
N THR A 101 8.87 -3.33 2.22
CA THR A 101 7.71 -4.11 1.77
C THR A 101 6.51 -3.22 1.46
N MET A 102 6.34 -2.12 2.22
CA MET A 102 5.30 -1.13 1.98
C MET A 102 5.49 -0.44 0.63
N VAL A 103 6.70 0.05 0.35
CA VAL A 103 7.03 0.68 -0.95
C VAL A 103 6.87 -0.31 -2.10
N ALA A 104 7.28 -1.56 -1.91
CA ALA A 104 7.07 -2.60 -2.91
C ALA A 104 5.57 -2.85 -3.16
N SER A 105 4.75 -2.90 -2.11
CA SER A 105 3.29 -3.04 -2.21
C SER A 105 2.66 -1.89 -3.01
N MET A 106 3.02 -0.63 -2.69
CA MET A 106 2.57 0.57 -3.42
C MET A 106 2.93 0.54 -4.92
N ASN A 107 4.07 -0.05 -5.27
CA ASN A 107 4.44 -0.20 -6.67
C ASN A 107 3.69 -1.36 -7.36
N ILE A 108 3.45 -2.47 -6.66
CA ILE A 108 2.70 -3.63 -7.18
C ILE A 108 1.25 -3.26 -7.48
N ILE A 109 0.60 -2.43 -6.65
CA ILE A 109 -0.77 -1.97 -6.94
C ILE A 109 -0.85 -1.15 -8.24
N ALA A 110 0.19 -0.39 -8.57
CA ALA A 110 0.27 0.30 -9.87
C ALA A 110 0.41 -0.68 -11.04
N VAL A 111 1.16 -1.78 -10.87
CA VAL A 111 1.24 -2.87 -11.87
C VAL A 111 -0.12 -3.55 -12.07
N ILE A 112 -0.88 -3.80 -11.00
CA ILE A 112 -2.25 -4.34 -11.08
C ILE A 112 -3.19 -3.38 -11.81
N ALA A 113 -3.11 -2.07 -11.52
CA ALA A 113 -3.91 -1.07 -12.21
C ALA A 113 -3.57 -1.01 -13.72
N LEU A 114 -2.29 -1.11 -14.07
CA LEU A 114 -1.82 -1.14 -15.45
C LEU A 114 -2.29 -2.40 -16.19
N GLU A 115 -2.17 -3.58 -15.59
CA GLU A 115 -2.68 -4.86 -16.15
C GLU A 115 -4.15 -4.73 -16.54
N ARG A 116 -4.98 -4.25 -15.61
CA ARG A 116 -6.41 -4.06 -15.84
C ARG A 116 -6.70 -3.04 -16.92
N CYS A 117 -5.93 -1.96 -16.97
CA CYS A 117 -6.06 -0.94 -18.01
C CYS A 117 -5.74 -1.51 -19.39
N LEU A 118 -4.63 -2.24 -19.52
CA LEU A 118 -4.23 -2.90 -20.77
C LEU A 118 -5.28 -3.89 -21.25
N LEU A 119 -5.82 -4.72 -20.35
CA LEU A 119 -6.81 -5.72 -20.67
C LEU A 119 -8.18 -5.11 -21.01
N ILE A 120 -8.67 -4.14 -20.23
CA ILE A 120 -10.02 -3.58 -20.40
C ILE A 120 -10.07 -2.54 -21.52
N VAL A 121 -9.12 -1.59 -21.53
CA VAL A 121 -9.18 -0.41 -22.42
C VAL A 121 -8.55 -0.69 -23.76
N TYR A 122 -7.40 -1.39 -23.77
CA TYR A 122 -6.63 -1.64 -24.99
C TYR A 122 -6.81 -3.05 -25.53
N ASN A 123 -7.46 -3.96 -24.79
CA ASN A 123 -7.60 -5.37 -25.12
C ASN A 123 -6.23 -6.04 -25.41
N ILE A 124 -5.18 -5.61 -24.71
CA ILE A 124 -3.82 -6.15 -24.83
C ILE A 124 -3.58 -7.13 -23.70
N LYS A 125 -3.32 -8.40 -24.06
CA LYS A 125 -2.91 -9.45 -23.10
C LYS A 125 -1.41 -9.63 -23.17
N LEU A 126 -0.70 -9.08 -22.19
CA LEU A 126 0.73 -9.37 -22.01
C LEU A 126 0.93 -10.80 -21.48
N LYS A 127 2.10 -11.36 -21.74
CA LYS A 127 2.49 -12.66 -21.19
C LYS A 127 2.77 -12.54 -19.68
N ASP A 128 2.38 -13.55 -18.89
CA ASP A 128 2.57 -13.60 -17.43
C ASP A 128 3.99 -13.20 -16.98
N TRP A 129 5.04 -13.64 -17.70
CA TRP A 129 6.43 -13.35 -17.35
C TRP A 129 6.77 -11.86 -17.36
N VAL A 130 6.09 -11.05 -18.19
CA VAL A 130 6.31 -9.59 -18.25
C VAL A 130 5.81 -8.93 -16.96
N TYR A 131 4.67 -9.39 -16.43
CA TYR A 131 4.16 -8.91 -15.15
C TYR A 131 5.07 -9.29 -14.00
N TRP A 132 5.62 -10.51 -13.99
CA TRP A 132 6.61 -10.91 -12.99
C TRP A 132 7.90 -10.10 -13.08
N LEU A 133 8.36 -9.77 -14.28
CA LEU A 133 9.51 -8.88 -14.46
C LEU A 133 9.24 -7.48 -13.86
N MET A 134 8.03 -6.93 -14.08
CA MET A 134 7.63 -5.65 -13.47
C MET A 134 7.59 -5.74 -11.94
N VAL A 135 7.00 -6.80 -11.37
CA VAL A 135 6.99 -7.02 -9.90
C VAL A 135 8.39 -7.15 -9.34
N ILE A 136 9.26 -7.93 -9.97
CA ILE A 136 10.67 -8.08 -9.55
C ILE A 136 11.38 -6.73 -9.60
N ALA A 137 11.14 -5.92 -10.64
CA ALA A 137 11.70 -4.57 -10.73
C ALA A 137 11.21 -3.67 -9.58
N CYS A 138 9.92 -3.70 -9.25
CA CYS A 138 9.35 -2.95 -8.12
C CYS A 138 9.98 -3.34 -6.78
N ILE A 139 10.13 -4.63 -6.52
CA ILE A 139 10.74 -5.14 -5.28
C ILE A 139 12.24 -4.82 -5.23
N SER A 140 12.95 -5.05 -6.33
CA SER A 140 14.40 -4.82 -6.41
C SER A 140 14.73 -3.35 -6.21
N MET A 141 13.93 -2.44 -6.77
CA MET A 141 14.08 -0.99 -6.58
C MET A 141 14.02 -0.61 -5.09
N ALA A 142 12.97 -1.05 -4.39
CA ALA A 142 12.83 -0.78 -2.94
C ALA A 142 13.98 -1.39 -2.12
N SER A 143 14.42 -2.59 -2.52
CA SER A 143 15.51 -3.31 -1.84
C SER A 143 16.86 -2.63 -2.05
N ILE A 144 17.18 -2.19 -3.27
CA ILE A 144 18.42 -1.46 -3.58
C ILE A 144 18.48 -0.15 -2.79
N ASN A 145 17.37 0.59 -2.74
CA ASN A 145 17.29 1.84 -2.00
C ASN A 145 17.58 1.63 -0.51
N THR A 146 17.00 0.56 0.05
CA THR A 146 17.19 0.18 1.45
C THR A 146 18.62 -0.27 1.74
N ILE A 147 19.20 -1.13 0.89
CA ILE A 147 20.60 -1.56 1.03
C ILE A 147 21.54 -0.36 1.01
N MET A 148 21.29 0.61 0.12
CA MET A 148 22.09 1.84 0.04
C MET A 148 22.08 2.61 1.36
N VAL A 149 20.90 2.88 1.95
CA VAL A 149 20.82 3.64 3.21
C VAL A 149 21.34 2.87 4.42
N VAL A 150 21.26 1.53 4.41
CA VAL A 150 21.83 0.69 5.48
C VAL A 150 23.35 0.70 5.43
N ILE A 151 23.95 0.54 4.25
CA ILE A 151 25.42 0.54 4.10
C ILE A 151 26.02 1.90 4.44
N THR A 152 25.26 2.98 4.23
CA THR A 152 25.70 4.37 4.41
C THR A 152 25.24 4.98 5.73
N ASP A 153 24.68 4.17 6.65
CA ASP A 153 24.19 4.61 7.97
C ASP A 153 23.25 5.84 7.88
N SER A 154 22.40 5.87 6.86
CA SER A 154 21.55 7.01 6.49
C SER A 154 20.09 6.79 6.89
N ILE A 155 19.88 6.21 8.07
CA ILE A 155 18.56 5.89 8.64
C ILE A 155 18.40 6.62 9.97
N LYS A 156 17.27 7.30 10.15
CA LYS A 156 16.94 8.05 11.37
C LYS A 156 15.53 7.70 11.85
N LEU A 157 15.32 7.81 13.16
CA LEU A 157 14.00 7.70 13.76
C LEU A 157 13.16 8.93 13.36
N MET A 158 11.97 8.71 12.83
CA MET A 158 11.09 9.81 12.44
C MET A 158 10.34 10.38 13.66
N ALA A 159 9.86 11.62 13.53
CA ALA A 159 9.10 12.34 14.55
C ALA A 159 7.81 11.62 15.05
N SER A 160 7.36 10.59 14.34
CA SER A 160 6.24 9.72 14.76
C SER A 160 6.63 8.75 15.88
N GLY A 161 7.92 8.47 16.06
CA GLY A 161 8.47 7.44 16.92
C GLY A 161 8.23 5.99 16.46
N VAL A 162 7.22 5.73 15.63
CA VAL A 162 6.81 4.34 15.30
C VAL A 162 7.55 3.74 14.11
N PHE A 163 8.25 4.54 13.33
CA PHE A 163 9.03 4.02 12.21
C PHE A 163 10.31 4.83 12.01
N CYS A 164 11.26 4.17 11.38
CA CYS A 164 12.51 4.75 10.93
C CYS A 164 12.44 4.98 9.43
N HIS A 165 13.16 5.99 8.95
CA HIS A 165 13.20 6.33 7.55
C HIS A 165 14.53 6.98 7.18
N TYR A 166 14.65 7.50 5.97
CA TYR A 166 15.90 8.01 5.41
C TYR A 166 16.26 9.31 6.09
N ASP A 167 17.51 9.42 6.52
CA ASP A 167 18.02 10.65 7.08
C ASP A 167 18.35 11.64 5.96
N GLU A 168 17.41 12.56 5.69
CA GLU A 168 17.59 13.60 4.68
C GLU A 168 18.74 14.58 5.01
N GLU A 169 19.27 14.58 6.24
CA GLU A 169 20.47 15.36 6.58
C GLU A 169 21.75 14.73 5.99
N THR A 170 21.72 13.44 5.64
CA THR A 170 22.84 12.77 4.96
C THR A 170 22.65 12.78 3.45
N TYR A 171 23.77 12.82 2.72
CA TYR A 171 23.75 12.81 1.25
C TYR A 171 23.03 11.58 0.68
N TYR A 172 23.30 10.39 1.22
CA TYR A 172 22.69 9.15 0.73
C TYR A 172 21.23 9.00 1.16
N GLY A 173 20.84 9.50 2.34
CA GLY A 173 19.44 9.51 2.76
C GLY A 173 18.60 10.46 1.91
N LEU A 174 19.14 11.64 1.55
CA LEU A 174 18.48 12.56 0.60
C LEU A 174 18.31 11.93 -0.78
N ILE A 175 19.34 11.27 -1.32
CA ILE A 175 19.22 10.56 -2.60
C ILE A 175 18.17 9.46 -2.52
N ALA A 176 18.17 8.67 -1.45
CA ALA A 176 17.22 7.59 -1.24
C ALA A 176 15.77 8.11 -1.17
N HIS A 177 15.57 9.26 -0.53
CA HIS A 177 14.28 9.93 -0.46
C HIS A 177 13.84 10.37 -1.85
N ILE A 178 14.65 11.13 -2.59
CA ILE A 178 14.32 11.60 -3.94
C ILE A 178 13.99 10.43 -4.87
N PHE A 179 14.77 9.35 -4.77
CA PHE A 179 14.56 8.13 -5.54
C PHE A 179 13.20 7.50 -5.22
N MET A 180 12.93 7.22 -3.94
CA MET A 180 11.65 6.64 -3.50
C MET A 180 10.44 7.52 -3.87
N PHE A 181 10.55 8.83 -3.66
CA PHE A 181 9.50 9.79 -4.00
C PHE A 181 9.19 9.79 -5.50
N SER A 182 10.23 9.74 -6.34
CA SER A 182 10.08 9.69 -7.80
C SER A 182 9.32 8.44 -8.25
N PHE A 183 9.69 7.26 -7.73
CA PHE A 183 9.00 6.01 -8.06
C PHE A 183 7.57 5.98 -7.55
N SER A 184 7.34 6.45 -6.32
CA SER A 184 5.98 6.53 -5.74
C SER A 184 5.09 7.46 -6.57
N THR A 185 5.64 8.59 -7.05
CA THR A 185 4.94 9.52 -7.95
C THR A 185 4.57 8.85 -9.27
N VAL A 186 5.48 8.08 -9.88
CA VAL A 186 5.20 7.32 -11.10
C VAL A 186 4.11 6.26 -10.84
N ALA A 187 4.18 5.52 -9.74
CA ALA A 187 3.19 4.53 -9.36
C ALA A 187 1.79 5.16 -9.19
N ILE A 188 1.70 6.28 -8.47
CA ILE A 188 0.47 7.06 -8.28
C ILE A 188 -0.08 7.55 -9.63
N ALA A 189 0.78 8.08 -10.50
CA ALA A 189 0.38 8.55 -11.82
C ALA A 189 -0.17 7.40 -12.69
N VAL A 190 0.50 6.24 -12.71
CA VAL A 190 0.03 5.04 -13.41
C VAL A 190 -1.31 4.57 -12.87
N LEU A 191 -1.46 4.53 -11.54
CA LEU A 191 -2.70 4.14 -10.88
C LEU A 191 -3.84 5.10 -11.26
N PHE A 192 -3.63 6.41 -11.14
CA PHE A 192 -4.62 7.44 -11.48
C PHE A 192 -5.03 7.38 -12.96
N VAL A 193 -4.07 7.43 -13.88
CA VAL A 193 -4.33 7.40 -15.32
C VAL A 193 -5.04 6.11 -15.72
N SER A 194 -4.66 4.97 -15.15
CA SER A 194 -5.27 3.68 -15.43
C SER A 194 -6.74 3.65 -15.02
N TYR A 195 -7.05 3.99 -13.77
CA TYR A 195 -8.44 3.95 -13.30
C TYR A 195 -9.33 4.99 -14.00
N VAL A 196 -8.83 6.20 -14.26
CA VAL A 196 -9.57 7.21 -15.04
C VAL A 196 -9.88 6.69 -16.45
N LYS A 197 -8.89 6.09 -17.14
CA LYS A 197 -9.12 5.50 -18.47
C LYS A 197 -10.11 4.34 -18.44
N ILE A 198 -10.04 3.46 -17.45
CA ILE A 198 -10.99 2.34 -17.30
C ILE A 198 -12.42 2.86 -17.13
N VAL A 199 -12.63 3.87 -16.27
CA VAL A 199 -13.96 4.46 -16.03
C VAL A 199 -14.50 5.09 -17.32
N LEU A 200 -13.70 5.90 -18.02
CA LEU A 200 -14.10 6.52 -19.28
C LEU A 200 -14.42 5.48 -20.37
N PHE A 201 -13.60 4.44 -20.48
CA PHE A 201 -13.82 3.35 -21.44
C PHE A 201 -15.11 2.59 -21.14
N ARG A 202 -15.34 2.19 -19.88
CA ARG A 202 -16.56 1.46 -19.46
C ARG A 202 -17.82 2.28 -19.73
N TYR A 203 -17.77 3.58 -19.48
CA TYR A 203 -18.89 4.47 -19.78
C TYR A 203 -19.22 4.51 -21.28
N LYS A 204 -18.22 4.71 -22.14
CA LYS A 204 -18.40 4.73 -23.60
C LYS A 204 -18.87 3.38 -24.15
N HIS A 205 -18.25 2.29 -23.69
CA HIS A 205 -18.57 0.94 -24.16
C HIS A 205 -20.00 0.54 -23.79
N SER A 206 -20.45 0.88 -22.59
CA SER A 206 -21.83 0.66 -22.16
C SER A 206 -22.86 1.38 -23.05
N GLN A 207 -22.59 2.62 -23.44
CA GLN A 207 -23.48 3.37 -24.35
C GLN A 207 -23.58 2.72 -25.73
N ILE A 208 -22.46 2.23 -26.26
CA ILE A 208 -22.43 1.54 -27.57
C ILE A 208 -23.21 0.23 -27.49
N GLN A 209 -22.99 -0.58 -26.45
CA GLN A 209 -23.72 -1.84 -26.27
C GLN A 209 -25.22 -1.62 -26.10
N GLN A 210 -25.61 -0.58 -25.38
CA GLN A 210 -27.02 -0.21 -25.22
C GLN A 210 -27.68 0.07 -26.59
N LEU A 211 -26.99 0.84 -27.46
CA LEU A 211 -27.48 1.16 -28.80
C LEU A 211 -27.54 -0.06 -29.72
N GLN A 212 -26.57 -0.97 -29.63
CA GLN A 212 -26.47 -2.14 -30.51
C GLN A 212 -27.43 -3.27 -30.12
N LEU A 213 -27.66 -3.49 -28.82
CA LEU A 213 -28.43 -4.62 -28.31
C LEU A 213 -29.87 -4.25 -27.94
N GLY A 214 -30.26 -2.97 -28.05
CA GLY A 214 -31.60 -2.51 -27.66
C GLY A 214 -31.90 -2.72 -26.17
N LEU A 215 -30.87 -2.68 -25.32
CA LEU A 215 -31.01 -2.90 -23.88
C LEU A 215 -31.73 -1.70 -23.23
N ASP A 216 -32.47 -1.99 -22.16
CA ASP A 216 -33.13 -0.96 -21.35
C ASP A 216 -32.08 0.08 -20.85
N PRO A 217 -32.22 1.37 -21.23
CA PRO A 217 -31.32 2.44 -20.82
C PRO A 217 -31.13 2.51 -19.30
N GLU A 218 -32.18 2.28 -18.52
CA GLU A 218 -32.13 2.47 -17.07
C GLU A 218 -31.30 1.39 -16.39
N LYS A 219 -31.49 0.13 -16.81
CA LYS A 219 -30.72 -1.00 -16.29
C LYS A 219 -29.23 -0.86 -16.62
N VAL A 220 -28.90 -0.56 -17.87
CA VAL A 220 -27.50 -0.40 -18.32
C VAL A 220 -26.83 0.78 -17.61
N LYS A 221 -27.52 1.91 -17.45
CA LYS A 221 -27.01 3.08 -16.72
C LYS A 221 -26.76 2.75 -15.24
N LYS A 222 -27.64 1.97 -14.61
CA LYS A 222 -27.50 1.55 -13.20
C LYS A 222 -26.28 0.65 -12.99
N GLU A 223 -26.08 -0.35 -13.84
CA GLU A 223 -24.94 -1.28 -13.76
C GLU A 223 -23.61 -0.57 -14.02
N THR A 224 -23.57 0.32 -15.00
CA THR A 224 -22.39 1.12 -15.33
C THR A 224 -22.05 2.09 -14.22
N LYS A 225 -23.05 2.78 -13.65
CA LYS A 225 -22.86 3.67 -12.50
C LYS A 225 -22.33 2.91 -11.29
N ARG A 226 -22.85 1.71 -11.02
CA ARG A 226 -22.37 0.85 -9.91
C ARG A 226 -20.90 0.49 -10.10
N THR A 227 -20.51 0.06 -11.30
CA THR A 227 -19.11 -0.28 -11.62
C THR A 227 -18.19 0.93 -11.52
N ALA A 228 -18.62 2.07 -12.06
CA ALA A 228 -17.85 3.32 -12.00
C ALA A 228 -17.66 3.79 -10.55
N ILE A 229 -18.71 3.76 -9.72
CA ILE A 229 -18.61 4.10 -8.29
C ILE A 229 -17.63 3.18 -7.59
N LYS A 230 -17.66 1.86 -7.84
CA LYS A 230 -16.68 0.93 -7.25
C LYS A 230 -15.25 1.32 -7.61
N LEU A 231 -14.97 1.56 -8.90
CA LEU A 231 -13.63 1.95 -9.38
C LEU A 231 -13.16 3.31 -8.85
N ILE A 232 -14.05 4.30 -8.79
CA ILE A 232 -13.75 5.61 -8.21
C ILE A 232 -13.49 5.47 -6.71
N THR A 233 -14.26 4.64 -6.02
CA THR A 233 -14.05 4.36 -4.58
C THR A 233 -12.68 3.74 -4.35
N ILE A 234 -12.29 2.74 -5.15
CA ILE A 234 -10.94 2.15 -5.16
C ILE A 234 -9.87 3.24 -5.36
N LEU A 235 -10.05 4.11 -6.34
CA LEU A 235 -9.11 5.20 -6.63
C LEU A 235 -9.02 6.19 -5.45
N CYS A 236 -10.15 6.62 -4.90
CA CYS A 236 -10.22 7.57 -3.80
C CYS A 236 -9.58 7.03 -2.52
N PHE A 237 -9.78 5.75 -2.18
CA PHE A 237 -9.15 5.16 -1.01
C PHE A 237 -7.63 5.07 -1.17
N ASN A 238 -7.13 4.51 -2.28
CA ASN A 238 -5.69 4.40 -2.53
C ASN A 238 -4.98 5.75 -2.62
N LEU A 239 -5.59 6.73 -3.32
CA LEU A 239 -5.01 8.07 -3.37
C LEU A 239 -5.12 8.78 -2.03
N GLY A 240 -6.24 8.62 -1.32
CA GLY A 240 -6.46 9.26 -0.02
C GLY A 240 -5.48 8.78 1.05
N THR A 241 -5.07 7.52 1.02
CA THR A 241 -4.11 6.93 1.97
C THR A 241 -2.67 7.33 1.65
N ILE A 242 -2.29 7.33 0.38
CA ILE A 242 -0.88 7.52 -0.04
C ILE A 242 -0.55 9.00 -0.29
N THR A 243 -1.46 9.78 -0.87
CA THR A 243 -1.18 11.18 -1.28
C THR A 243 -0.75 12.06 -0.10
N PRO A 244 -1.39 12.04 1.08
CA PRO A 244 -0.94 12.85 2.22
C PRO A 244 0.52 12.58 2.59
N TYR A 245 0.94 11.31 2.54
CA TYR A 245 2.31 10.91 2.81
C TYR A 245 3.28 11.45 1.76
N CYS A 246 2.96 11.29 0.47
CA CYS A 246 3.81 11.82 -0.61
C CYS A 246 3.90 13.35 -0.60
N VAL A 247 2.80 14.06 -0.29
CA VAL A 247 2.81 15.53 -0.17
C VAL A 247 3.74 15.96 0.96
N VAL A 248 3.66 15.29 2.09
CA VAL A 248 4.47 15.62 3.26
C VAL A 248 5.94 15.25 3.05
N GLN A 249 6.24 14.14 2.37
CA GLN A 249 7.60 13.80 1.90
C GLN A 249 8.16 14.89 0.96
N LEU A 250 7.37 15.32 -0.03
CA LEU A 250 7.75 16.40 -0.94
C LEU A 250 8.05 17.70 -0.18
N MET A 251 7.22 18.04 0.82
CA MET A 251 7.47 19.22 1.66
C MET A 251 8.74 19.05 2.50
N GLY A 252 9.00 17.84 3.03
CA GLY A 252 10.22 17.50 3.77
C GLY A 252 11.49 17.78 2.98
N LEU A 253 11.51 17.41 1.69
CA LEU A 253 12.63 17.68 0.77
C LEU A 253 13.00 19.17 0.67
N PHE A 254 12.03 20.09 0.84
CA PHE A 254 12.30 21.53 0.86
C PHE A 254 12.65 22.04 2.26
N ASN A 255 11.95 21.52 3.28
CA ASN A 255 12.18 21.88 4.68
C ASN A 255 11.65 20.78 5.61
N GLN A 256 12.57 20.10 6.29
CA GLN A 256 12.27 19.02 7.24
C GLN A 256 11.32 19.44 8.37
N LYS A 257 11.25 20.73 8.72
CA LYS A 257 10.34 21.24 9.77
C LYS A 257 8.86 21.03 9.43
N TYR A 258 8.52 20.81 8.17
CA TYR A 258 7.14 20.48 7.78
C TYR A 258 6.73 19.06 8.20
N PHE A 259 7.68 18.14 8.39
CA PHE A 259 7.42 16.81 8.96
C PHE A 259 7.39 16.87 10.49
N SER A 260 6.50 17.68 11.05
CA SER A 260 6.38 17.81 12.50
C SER A 260 5.71 16.56 13.12
N PRO A 261 5.86 16.31 14.44
CA PRO A 261 5.17 15.22 15.12
C PRO A 261 3.65 15.24 14.92
N GLN A 262 3.03 16.43 14.85
CA GLN A 262 1.59 16.57 14.61
C GLN A 262 1.22 16.13 13.21
N VAL A 263 1.98 16.53 12.19
CA VAL A 263 1.75 16.10 10.80
C VAL A 263 1.91 14.59 10.69
N ALA A 264 2.98 14.04 11.29
CA ALA A 264 3.22 12.61 11.32
C ALA A 264 2.07 11.85 12.00
N PHE A 265 1.53 12.36 13.11
CA PHE A 265 0.37 11.77 13.79
C PHE A 265 -0.86 11.62 12.89
N PHE A 266 -1.09 12.54 11.96
CA PHE A 266 -2.20 12.43 11.02
C PHE A 266 -1.87 11.61 9.80
N VAL A 267 -0.66 11.73 9.24
CA VAL A 267 -0.31 11.07 7.98
C VAL A 267 -0.04 9.57 8.17
N VAL A 268 0.71 9.21 9.20
CA VAL A 268 1.18 7.84 9.42
C VAL A 268 0.02 6.85 9.56
N PRO A 269 -1.05 7.13 10.33
CA PRO A 269 -2.21 6.26 10.37
C PRO A 269 -2.86 6.01 9.01
N TRP A 270 -2.93 7.00 8.13
CA TRP A 270 -3.49 6.83 6.79
C TRP A 270 -2.65 5.89 5.94
N THR A 271 -1.32 6.01 6.02
CA THR A 271 -0.40 5.06 5.37
C THR A 271 -0.54 3.66 5.97
N CYS A 272 -0.71 3.52 7.29
CA CYS A 272 -0.96 2.22 7.93
C CYS A 272 -2.26 1.56 7.46
N MET A 273 -3.28 2.36 7.17
CA MET A 273 -4.57 1.83 6.72
C MET A 273 -4.50 1.29 5.29
N ASP A 274 -3.51 1.71 4.49
CA ASP A 274 -3.33 1.31 3.10
C ASP A 274 -3.29 -0.21 2.93
N ILE A 275 -2.51 -0.92 3.76
CA ILE A 275 -2.37 -2.39 3.71
C ILE A 275 -3.69 -3.13 3.97
N ILE A 276 -4.59 -2.55 4.78
CA ILE A 276 -5.93 -3.10 5.01
C ILE A 276 -6.84 -2.77 3.82
N TRP A 277 -6.78 -1.53 3.33
CA TRP A 277 -7.59 -1.11 2.20
C TRP A 277 -7.24 -1.92 0.96
N ASN A 278 -5.96 -2.17 0.66
CA ASN A 278 -5.55 -3.03 -0.45
C ASN A 278 -6.22 -4.41 -0.41
N SER A 279 -6.27 -5.03 0.76
CA SER A 279 -6.97 -6.30 0.98
C SER A 279 -8.49 -6.18 0.78
N CYS A 280 -9.12 -5.14 1.33
CA CYS A 280 -10.56 -4.89 1.14
C CYS A 280 -10.92 -4.60 -0.32
N LEU A 281 -10.08 -3.85 -1.04
CA LEU A 281 -10.26 -3.51 -2.44
C LEU A 281 -10.08 -4.75 -3.30
N PHE A 282 -9.12 -5.63 -2.99
CA PHE A 282 -8.98 -6.92 -3.66
C PHE A 282 -10.28 -7.74 -3.59
N LEU A 283 -10.84 -7.89 -2.38
CA LEU A 283 -12.12 -8.57 -2.19
C LEU A 283 -13.27 -7.88 -2.93
N CYS A 284 -13.34 -6.55 -2.90
CA CYS A 284 -14.36 -5.78 -3.63
C CYS A 284 -14.27 -5.96 -5.15
N MET A 285 -13.07 -6.18 -5.68
CA MET A 285 -12.81 -6.30 -7.11
C MET A 285 -13.02 -7.74 -7.62
N GLN A 286 -12.82 -8.75 -6.79
CA GLN A 286 -12.94 -10.17 -7.15
C GLN A 286 -14.15 -10.78 -6.45
N GLU A 287 -15.34 -10.61 -7.03
CA GLU A 287 -16.61 -11.05 -6.42
C GLU A 287 -16.60 -12.57 -6.12
N ASP A 288 -16.02 -13.39 -7.01
CA ASP A 288 -15.91 -14.83 -6.80
C ASP A 288 -15.06 -15.18 -5.57
N ILE A 289 -13.94 -14.48 -5.38
CA ILE A 289 -13.06 -14.66 -4.21
C ILE A 289 -13.79 -14.19 -2.95
N TYR A 290 -14.49 -13.05 -3.01
CA TYR A 290 -15.25 -12.54 -1.88
C TYR A 290 -16.35 -13.49 -1.42
N VAL A 291 -17.08 -14.13 -2.36
CA VAL A 291 -18.08 -15.15 -2.02
C VAL A 291 -17.45 -16.32 -1.28
N LYS A 292 -16.33 -16.86 -1.79
CA LYS A 292 -15.62 -17.98 -1.13
C LYS A 292 -14.92 -17.59 0.17
N TRP A 293 -14.49 -16.34 0.30
CA TRP A 293 -13.90 -15.81 1.52
C TRP A 293 -14.95 -15.71 2.63
N LYS A 294 -16.17 -15.24 2.32
CA LYS A 294 -17.31 -15.25 3.26
C LYS A 294 -17.64 -16.66 3.76
N GLU A 295 -17.70 -17.64 2.86
CA GLU A 295 -17.91 -19.05 3.22
C GLU A 295 -16.79 -19.55 4.17
N THR A 296 -15.54 -19.17 3.88
CA THR A 296 -14.35 -19.58 4.65
C THR A 296 -14.37 -19.05 6.09
N ILE A 297 -14.81 -17.81 6.30
CA ILE A 297 -14.91 -17.21 7.65
C ILE A 297 -16.23 -17.53 8.36
N GLY A 298 -17.09 -18.37 7.77
CA GLY A 298 -18.31 -18.88 8.39
C GLY A 298 -19.58 -18.07 8.16
N PHE A 299 -19.57 -17.06 7.28
CA PHE A 299 -20.80 -16.38 6.87
C PHE A 299 -21.54 -17.22 5.82
N LYS A 300 -22.78 -17.62 6.12
CA LYS A 300 -23.65 -18.32 5.17
C LYS A 300 -23.94 -17.42 3.96
N SER A 301 -23.74 -17.93 2.76
CA SER A 301 -24.31 -17.34 1.54
C SER A 301 -25.82 -17.30 1.71
N LYS A 302 -26.44 -16.13 1.57
CA LYS A 302 -27.88 -16.05 1.32
C LYS A 302 -28.04 -16.32 -0.16
N ASP A 303 -28.41 -17.55 -0.46
CA ASP A 303 -28.86 -17.96 -1.79
C ASP A 303 -30.19 -17.27 -2.13
#